data_AF-A0A533RZE1-F1
#
_entry.id   AF-A0A533RZE1-F1
#
_cell.length_a   1.000
_cell.length_b   1.000
_cell.length_c   1.000
_cell.angle_alpha   90.00
_cell.angle_beta   90.00
_cell.angle_gamma   90.00
#
_symmetry.space_group_name_H-M   'P 1'
#
loop_
_entity.id
_entity.type
_entity.pdbx_description
1 polymer ?
#
loop_
_entity_poly.entity_id
_entity_poly.type
_entity_poly.pdbx_seq_one_letter_code
_entity_poly.pdbx_strand_id
1 'polypeptide(L)'
;MKEMNGAPGESILEGISKFSTMVQSVSDKVMKALLTLDVKLANDGIANSEVAMKEQRKLTERILTTVKEVGLAVSLRTIVWNLGEVAKYAKIIGEIAINRTLEAPSEICRLEKA
;
A
#
# COMPACT_ATOMS: atom_id res chain seq x y z
N MET A 1 -12.71 22.95 -6.20
CA MET A 1 -12.82 21.59 -5.62
C MET A 1 -12.97 20.65 -6.80
N LYS A 2 -11.88 19.99 -7.23
CA LYS A 2 -11.85 19.23 -8.48
C LYS A 2 -12.08 17.76 -8.14
N GLU A 3 -13.27 17.27 -8.47
CA GLU A 3 -13.63 15.86 -8.39
C GLU A 3 -12.70 15.05 -9.30
N MET A 4 -11.97 14.09 -8.72
CA MET A 4 -11.26 13.06 -9.47
C MET A 4 -12.27 12.02 -9.95
N ASN A 5 -13.01 12.36 -11.01
CA ASN A 5 -13.68 11.36 -11.83
C ASN A 5 -12.60 10.53 -12.53
N GLY A 6 -12.55 9.23 -12.23
CA GLY A 6 -11.74 8.27 -12.97
C GLY A 6 -12.08 8.34 -14.46
N ALA A 7 -11.06 8.43 -15.31
CA ALA A 7 -11.23 8.60 -16.74
C ALA A 7 -12.06 7.43 -17.35
N PRO A 8 -13.01 7.73 -18.26
CA PRO A 8 -13.75 6.70 -18.99
C PRO A 8 -12.80 6.05 -20.00
N GLY A 9 -12.36 4.82 -19.75
CA GLY A 9 -11.63 4.02 -20.75
C GLY A 9 -10.36 3.32 -20.30
N GLU A 10 -9.98 3.39 -19.02
CA GLU A 10 -8.85 2.60 -18.55
C GLU A 10 -9.16 1.10 -18.71
N SER A 11 -8.20 0.31 -19.22
CA SER A 11 -8.36 -1.15 -19.28
C SER A 11 -8.16 -1.76 -17.89
N ILE A 12 -8.74 -2.94 -17.63
CA ILE A 12 -8.50 -3.66 -16.36
C ILE A 12 -7.01 -3.93 -16.15
N LEU A 13 -6.29 -4.27 -17.22
CA LEU A 13 -4.85 -4.53 -17.17
C LEU A 13 -4.04 -3.28 -16.82
N GLU A 14 -4.43 -2.12 -17.35
CA GLU A 14 -3.80 -0.84 -16.99
C GLU A 14 -4.05 -0.50 -15.52
N GLY A 15 -5.27 -0.73 -15.02
CA GLY A 15 -5.60 -0.60 -13.60
C GLY A 15 -4.75 -1.51 -12.71
N ILE A 16 -4.58 -2.79 -13.10
CA ILE A 16 -3.71 -3.74 -12.39
C ILE A 16 -2.25 -3.27 -12.42
N SER A 17 -1.76 -2.78 -13.57
CA SER A 17 -0.40 -2.28 -13.71
C SER A 17 -0.15 -1.08 -12.79
N LYS A 18 -1.07 -0.10 -12.76
CA LYS A 18 -0.96 1.07 -11.87
C LYS A 18 -1.03 0.67 -10.41
N PHE A 19 -1.91 -0.28 -10.07
CA PHE A 19 -1.98 -0.82 -8.72
C PHE A 19 -0.67 -1.52 -8.32
N SER A 20 -0.07 -2.31 -9.22
CA SER A 20 1.23 -2.94 -9.00
C SER A 20 2.34 -1.91 -8.74
N THR A 21 2.41 -0.82 -9.52
CA THR A 21 3.37 0.27 -9.28
C THR A 21 3.15 0.95 -7.92
N MET A 22 1.89 1.12 -7.52
CA MET A 22 1.55 1.68 -6.20
C MET A 22 2.05 0.77 -5.07
N VAL A 23 1.79 -0.53 -5.16
CA VAL A 23 2.26 -1.52 -4.18
C VAL A 23 3.79 -1.54 -4.13
N GLN A 24 4.47 -1.52 -5.27
CA GLN A 24 5.93 -1.42 -5.33
C GLN A 24 6.44 -0.17 -4.61
N SER A 25 5.84 1.00 -4.84
CA SER A 25 6.23 2.24 -4.16
C SER A 25 6.04 2.15 -2.63
N VAL A 26 4.99 1.47 -2.15
CA VAL A 26 4.79 1.21 -0.72
C VAL A 26 5.92 0.34 -0.18
N SER A 27 6.20 -0.78 -0.85
CA SER A 27 7.27 -1.72 -0.47
C SER A 27 8.64 -1.03 -0.41
N ASP A 28 8.98 -0.24 -1.43
CA ASP A 28 10.26 0.47 -1.49
C ASP A 28 10.41 1.48 -0.34
N LYS A 29 9.34 2.23 -0.04
CA LYS A 29 9.34 3.21 1.06
C LYS A 29 9.55 2.55 2.42
N VAL A 30 8.77 1.50 2.74
CA VAL A 30 8.86 0.85 4.06
C VAL A 30 10.17 0.10 4.22
N MET A 31 10.70 -0.52 3.15
CA MET A 31 11.98 -1.20 3.19
C MET A 31 13.12 -0.20 3.39
N LYS A 32 13.09 0.94 2.67
CA LYS A 32 14.04 2.02 2.89
C LYS A 32 13.95 2.55 4.31
N ALA A 33 12.74 2.79 4.82
CA ALA A 33 12.52 3.28 6.18
C ALA A 33 13.06 2.31 7.24
N LEU A 34 12.88 0.99 7.05
CA LEU A 34 13.43 -0.03 7.93
C LEU A 34 14.97 0.01 7.96
N LEU A 35 15.60 0.14 6.79
CA LEU A 35 17.06 0.15 6.68
C LEU A 35 17.69 1.45 7.19
N THR A 36 17.00 2.59 7.06
CA THR A 36 17.51 3.90 7.46
C THR A 36 16.98 4.38 8.81
N LEU A 37 16.10 3.61 9.46
CA LEU A 37 15.39 3.99 10.69
C LEU A 37 14.69 5.36 10.56
N ASP A 38 14.06 5.60 9.39
CA ASP A 38 13.35 6.85 9.10
C ASP A 38 11.86 6.70 9.44
N VAL A 39 11.47 7.22 10.61
CA VAL A 39 10.08 7.16 11.12
C VAL A 39 9.09 7.87 10.20
N LYS A 40 9.49 8.99 9.59
CA LYS A 40 8.60 9.74 8.70
C LYS A 40 8.31 8.94 7.45
N LEU A 41 9.36 8.37 6.86
CA LEU A 41 9.24 7.52 5.67
C LEU A 41 8.43 6.24 5.97
N ALA A 42 8.59 5.65 7.16
CA ALA A 42 7.80 4.51 7.59
C ALA A 42 6.30 4.86 7.70
N ASN A 43 5.99 5.98 8.35
CA ASN A 43 4.61 6.46 8.49
C ASN A 43 3.96 6.78 7.13
N ASP A 44 4.71 7.44 6.23
CA ASP A 44 4.24 7.70 4.86
C ASP A 44 4.01 6.38 4.09
N GLY A 45 4.87 5.37 4.28
CA GLY A 45 4.69 4.03 3.73
C GLY A 45 3.41 3.35 4.24
N ILE A 46 3.15 3.42 5.55
CA ILE A 46 1.92 2.90 6.18
C ILE A 46 0.69 3.61 5.61
N ALA A 47 0.67 4.94 5.55
CA ALA A 47 -0.47 5.68 4.99
C ALA A 47 -0.72 5.32 3.51
N ASN A 48 0.35 5.18 2.71
CA ASN A 48 0.24 4.77 1.31
C ASN A 48 -0.29 3.32 1.17
N SER A 49 0.03 2.43 2.11
CA SER A 49 -0.52 1.06 2.13
C SER A 49 -2.04 1.06 2.29
N GLU A 50 -2.59 1.97 3.10
CA GLU A 50 -4.04 2.08 3.31
C GLU A 50 -4.76 2.62 2.06
N VAL A 51 -4.10 3.53 1.33
CA VAL A 51 -4.57 3.97 0.01
C VAL A 51 -4.56 2.80 -0.98
N ALA A 52 -3.49 1.99 -1.00
CA ALA A 52 -3.40 0.81 -1.85
C ALA A 52 -4.53 -0.20 -1.53
N MET A 53 -4.86 -0.44 -0.25
CA MET A 53 -5.97 -1.30 0.13
C MET A 53 -7.34 -0.78 -0.34
N LYS A 54 -7.55 0.54 -0.38
CA LYS A 54 -8.77 1.13 -0.96
C LYS A 54 -8.82 0.91 -2.47
N GLU A 55 -7.70 1.07 -3.16
CA GLU A 55 -7.61 0.87 -4.61
C GLU A 55 -7.83 -0.59 -5.01
N GLN A 56 -7.28 -1.53 -4.23
CA GLN A 56 -7.53 -2.96 -4.37
C GLN A 56 -9.03 -3.29 -4.40
N ARG A 57 -9.82 -2.69 -3.50
CA ARG A 57 -11.28 -2.91 -3.42
C ARG A 57 -11.99 -2.38 -4.65
N LYS A 58 -11.67 -1.15 -5.08
CA LYS A 58 -12.25 -0.55 -6.29
C LYS A 58 -11.94 -1.38 -7.53
N LEU A 59 -10.69 -1.80 -7.70
CA LEU A 59 -10.27 -2.59 -8.85
C LEU A 59 -10.92 -3.98 -8.82
N THR A 60 -11.08 -4.58 -7.64
CA THR A 60 -11.83 -5.84 -7.47
C THR A 60 -13.28 -5.70 -7.91
N GLU A 61 -13.98 -4.66 -7.45
CA GLU A 61 -15.37 -4.37 -7.85
C GLU A 61 -15.49 -4.17 -9.37
N ARG A 62 -14.56 -3.42 -9.95
CA ARG A 62 -14.52 -3.18 -11.40
C ARG A 62 -14.27 -4.47 -12.19
N ILE A 63 -13.38 -5.36 -11.73
CA ILE A 63 -13.18 -6.67 -12.37
C ILE A 63 -14.47 -7.49 -12.35
N LEU A 64 -15.12 -7.59 -11.19
CA LEU A 64 -16.32 -8.42 -11.00
C LEU A 64 -17.54 -7.91 -11.78
N THR A 65 -17.60 -6.60 -12.05
CA THR A 65 -18.71 -5.97 -12.77
C THR A 65 -18.51 -5.88 -14.29
N THR A 66 -17.25 -5.87 -14.77
CA THR A 66 -16.95 -5.67 -16.19
C THR A 66 -16.51 -6.93 -16.93
N VAL A 67 -15.89 -7.89 -16.24
CA VAL A 67 -15.37 -9.12 -16.86
C VAL A 67 -16.46 -10.20 -16.82
N LYS A 68 -17.01 -10.54 -18.00
CA LYS A 68 -18.10 -11.52 -18.13
C LYS A 68 -17.66 -12.96 -17.95
N GLU A 69 -16.44 -13.28 -18.36
CA GLU A 69 -15.90 -14.64 -18.25
C GLU A 69 -15.41 -14.87 -16.81
N VAL A 70 -16.04 -15.82 -16.12
CA VAL A 70 -15.88 -16.02 -14.68
C VAL A 70 -14.46 -16.45 -14.32
N GLY A 71 -13.86 -17.35 -15.10
CA GLY A 71 -12.49 -17.84 -14.86
C GLY A 71 -11.46 -16.72 -14.93
N LEU A 72 -11.58 -15.85 -15.92
CA LEU A 72 -10.75 -14.68 -16.11
C LEU A 72 -10.98 -13.66 -14.99
N ALA A 73 -12.24 -13.38 -14.63
CA ALA A 73 -12.56 -12.47 -13.53
C ALA A 73 -11.93 -12.93 -12.20
N VAL A 74 -12.06 -14.22 -11.89
CA VAL A 74 -11.45 -14.83 -10.69
C VAL A 74 -9.94 -14.75 -10.73
N SER A 75 -9.32 -15.04 -11.87
CA SER A 75 -7.86 -14.98 -12.05
C SER A 75 -7.33 -13.56 -11.86
N LEU A 76 -7.95 -12.56 -12.50
CA LEU A 76 -7.57 -11.15 -12.38
C LEU A 76 -7.76 -10.63 -10.95
N ARG A 77 -8.90 -10.95 -10.31
CA ARG A 77 -9.17 -10.62 -8.92
C ARG A 77 -8.15 -11.25 -7.97
N THR A 78 -7.65 -12.44 -8.28
CA THR A 78 -6.61 -13.13 -7.49
C THR A 78 -5.26 -12.41 -7.58
N ILE A 79 -4.88 -11.93 -8.78
CA ILE A 79 -3.68 -11.10 -8.94
C ILE A 79 -3.78 -9.83 -8.10
N VAL A 80 -4.92 -9.12 -8.19
CA VAL A 80 -5.18 -7.91 -7.39
C VAL A 80 -5.19 -8.22 -5.89
N TRP A 81 -5.73 -9.36 -5.47
CA TRP A 81 -5.70 -9.80 -4.08
C TRP A 81 -4.27 -10.00 -3.57
N ASN A 82 -3.45 -10.72 -4.32
CA ASN A 82 -2.06 -10.98 -3.94
C ASN A 82 -1.23 -9.69 -3.84
N LEU A 83 -1.43 -8.74 -4.76
CA LEU A 83 -0.83 -7.41 -4.68
C LEU A 83 -1.28 -6.65 -3.43
N GLY A 84 -2.55 -6.75 -3.05
CA GLY A 84 -3.08 -6.19 -1.81
C GLY A 84 -2.43 -6.77 -0.55
N GLU A 85 -2.22 -8.09 -0.52
CA GLU A 85 -1.51 -8.75 0.60
C GLU A 85 -0.06 -8.27 0.69
N VAL A 86 0.63 -8.04 -0.44
CA VAL A 86 1.98 -7.43 -0.42
C VAL A 86 1.97 -6.05 0.24
N ALA A 87 1.00 -5.18 -0.10
CA ALA A 87 0.87 -3.87 0.53
C ALA A 87 0.60 -3.97 2.05
N LYS A 88 -0.21 -4.95 2.46
CA LYS A 88 -0.51 -5.22 3.87
C LYS A 88 0.73 -5.72 4.63
N TYR A 89 1.54 -6.61 4.05
CA TYR A 89 2.80 -7.01 4.66
C TYR A 89 3.80 -5.85 4.72
N ALA A 90 3.82 -4.98 3.70
CA ALA A 90 4.62 -3.77 3.72
C ALA A 90 4.21 -2.81 4.86
N LYS A 91 2.91 -2.69 5.17
CA LYS A 91 2.43 -1.96 6.35
C LYS A 91 3.07 -2.47 7.64
N ILE A 92 3.06 -3.79 7.85
CA ILE A 92 3.65 -4.43 9.03
C ILE A 92 5.15 -4.12 9.12
N ILE A 93 5.87 -4.15 8.00
CA ILE A 93 7.28 -3.75 7.95
C ILE A 93 7.46 -2.28 8.37
N GLY A 94 6.58 -1.39 7.93
CA GLY A 94 6.58 0.02 8.35
C GLY A 94 6.39 0.17 9.87
N GLU A 95 5.46 -0.58 10.47
CA GLU A 95 5.24 -0.58 11.92
C GLU A 95 6.48 -1.08 12.67
N ILE A 96 7.13 -2.15 12.17
CA ILE A 96 8.40 -2.65 12.71
C ILE A 96 9.51 -1.59 12.61
N ALA A 97 9.60 -0.87 11.50
CA ALA A 97 10.61 0.18 11.31
C ALA A 97 10.48 1.31 12.34
N ILE A 98 9.24 1.73 12.64
CA ILE A 98 8.96 2.72 13.68
C ILE A 98 9.38 2.19 15.04
N ASN A 99 8.92 0.99 15.42
CA ASN A 99 9.24 0.39 16.72
C ASN A 99 10.74 0.28 16.92
N ARG A 100 11.47 -0.21 15.91
CA ARG A 100 12.93 -0.36 15.96
C ARG A 100 13.67 0.98 16.10
N THR A 101 13.12 2.06 15.53
CA THR A 101 13.71 3.39 15.72
C THR A 101 13.54 3.89 17.16
N LEU A 102 12.43 3.52 17.81
CA LEU A 102 12.11 3.89 19.19
C LEU A 102 12.81 3.01 20.24
N GLU A 103 13.35 1.85 19.86
CA GLU A 103 14.15 0.99 20.75
C GLU A 103 15.49 1.65 21.13
N ALA A 104 16.04 2.52 20.29
CA ALA A 104 17.24 3.28 20.62
C ALA A 104 16.87 4.44 21.57
N PRO A 105 17.65 4.69 22.64
CA PRO A 105 17.39 5.81 23.55
C PRO A 105 17.41 7.13 22.78
N SER A 106 16.23 7.75 22.65
CA SER A 106 16.04 9.02 21.97
C SER A 106 15.80 10.14 22.97
N GLU A 107 15.89 11.40 22.53
CA GLU A 107 15.58 12.58 23.36
C GLU A 107 14.16 12.53 23.95
N ILE A 108 13.22 11.86 23.27
CA ILE A 108 11.85 11.61 23.75
C ILE A 108 11.89 10.83 25.08
N CYS A 109 12.77 9.84 25.21
CA CYS A 109 12.94 9.05 26.43
C CYS A 109 13.64 9.83 27.56
N ARG A 110 14.29 10.97 27.27
CA ARG A 110 14.97 11.79 28.30
C ARG A 110 14.01 12.74 29.01
N LEU A 111 12.87 13.08 28.40
CA LEU A 111 11.87 13.98 28.99
C LEU A 111 11.18 13.38 30.24
N GLU A 112 11.20 12.06 30.41
CA GLU A 112 10.60 11.39 31.57
C GLU A 112 11.47 11.48 32.85
N LYS A 113 12.70 12.00 32.75
CA LYS A 113 13.62 12.15 33.89
C LYS A 113 13.79 13.59 34.40
N ALA A 114 12.95 14.52 33.94
CA ALA A 114 12.95 15.92 34.37
C ALA A 114 11.82 16.20 35.36
#